data_AF-A0A1L7WYY1-F1
#
_entry.id   AF-A0A1L7WYY1-F1
#
_cell.length_a   1.000
_cell.length_b   1.000
_cell.length_c   1.000
_cell.angle_alpha   90.00
_cell.angle_beta   90.00
_cell.angle_gamma   90.00
#
_symmetry.space_group_name_H-M   'P 1'
#
loop_
_entity.id
_entity.type
_entity.pdbx_description
1 polymer ?
#
loop_
_entity_poly.entity_id
_entity_poly.type
_entity_poly.pdbx_seq_one_letter_code
_entity_poly.pdbx_strand_id
1 'polypeptide(L)'
;MSKPTIVMVPGAWHKPVIYNNVASHLQKYGYSTVLQPLPSAGAIPPNQDFTQDVTAIRKRLTSLISEGKEIVLVIHSYAGLPGSEACKGLGKKEREAKGEKGGLIRFVCLNAFAMLEGFQPTPRGQYAGFPDWMKIDVENDITTVTRDDAFEIFYHDLHASEAEKWISQLEPHQSLGVYSSTLTYAAWKDIPSTYLQGVQDRSVFTQEAVGGMLGAAREVQPSAFDVVERCEEGGHCMMVSFPEWTAGALRRAAGPGEQHRNEWTNGQLSPPIFVMGPNVCLIKGTPRGAKDSEVKRHLIPAIDHPPTFLAFSNEILLGLILANRATVADKYRR
;
A
#
# COMPACT_ATOMS: atom_id res chain seq x y z
N MET A 1 22.51 22.00 -4.40
CA MET A 1 21.03 21.98 -4.30
C MET A 1 20.65 21.71 -2.86
N SER A 2 19.58 22.32 -2.35
CA SER A 2 19.06 22.03 -1.00
C SER A 2 18.50 20.61 -0.94
N LYS A 3 18.59 19.95 0.21
CA LYS A 3 17.94 18.64 0.40
C LYS A 3 16.42 18.77 0.28
N PRO A 4 15.72 17.75 -0.26
CA PRO A 4 14.26 17.77 -0.32
C PRO A 4 13.66 17.76 1.09
N THR A 5 12.43 18.26 1.19
CA THR A 5 11.61 18.10 2.40
C THR A 5 10.92 16.75 2.35
N ILE A 6 10.99 15.98 3.44
CA ILE A 6 10.34 14.68 3.57
C ILE A 6 9.01 14.88 4.32
N VAL A 7 7.90 14.64 3.64
CA VAL A 7 6.55 14.73 4.21
C VAL A 7 6.08 13.31 4.52
N MET A 8 5.79 13.01 5.78
CA MET A 8 5.37 11.69 6.23
C MET A 8 3.90 11.71 6.68
N VAL A 9 3.09 10.83 6.10
CA VAL A 9 1.66 10.69 6.35
C VAL A 9 1.39 9.30 6.94
N PRO A 10 0.83 9.20 8.16
CA PRO A 10 0.53 7.93 8.80
C PRO A 10 -0.67 7.23 8.13
N GLY A 11 -0.88 5.96 8.45
CA GLY A 11 -2.09 5.23 8.07
C GLY A 11 -3.31 5.55 8.95
N ALA A 12 -4.40 4.82 8.71
CA ALA A 12 -5.64 4.88 9.50
C ALA A 12 -5.36 4.71 11.00
N TRP A 13 -6.20 5.33 11.86
CA TRP A 13 -6.07 5.39 13.33
C TRP A 13 -4.81 6.06 13.90
N HIS A 14 -3.80 6.35 13.08
CA HIS A 14 -2.51 6.77 13.60
C HIS A 14 -2.34 8.29 13.58
N LYS A 15 -1.78 8.81 14.67
CA LYS A 15 -1.25 10.17 14.75
C LYS A 15 0.11 10.24 14.06
N PRO A 16 0.50 11.42 13.51
CA PRO A 16 1.80 11.61 12.86
C PRO A 16 3.01 11.33 13.76
N VAL A 17 2.83 11.32 15.09
CA VAL A 17 3.86 11.07 16.12
C VAL A 17 4.62 9.75 15.91
N ILE A 18 4.05 8.76 15.22
CA ILE A 18 4.74 7.50 14.87
C ILE A 18 6.03 7.71 14.05
N TYR A 19 6.17 8.87 13.40
CA TYR A 19 7.35 9.23 12.62
C TYR A 19 8.39 10.05 13.39
N ASN A 20 8.18 10.38 14.67
CA ASN A 20 9.11 11.24 15.41
C ASN A 20 10.55 10.72 15.42
N ASN A 21 10.73 9.41 15.61
CA ASN A 21 12.07 8.81 15.62
C ASN A 21 12.69 8.86 14.22
N VAL A 22 11.94 8.50 13.17
CA VAL A 22 12.39 8.63 11.77
C VAL A 22 12.79 10.06 11.45
N ALA A 23 11.97 11.04 11.82
CA ALA A 23 12.25 12.45 11.63
C ALA A 23 13.55 12.88 12.33
N SER A 24 13.74 12.44 13.58
CA SER A 24 14.96 12.72 14.36
C SER A 24 16.20 12.13 13.68
N HIS A 25 16.12 10.92 13.13
CA HIS A 25 17.21 10.34 12.33
C HIS A 25 17.47 11.13 11.05
N LEU A 26 16.43 11.52 10.31
CA LEU A 26 16.55 12.31 9.07
C LEU A 26 17.16 13.70 9.30
N GLN A 27 16.78 14.36 10.39
CA GLN A 27 17.29 15.69 10.77
C GLN A 27 18.80 15.68 11.06
N LYS A 28 19.34 14.59 11.64
CA LYS A 28 20.80 14.42 11.82
C LYS A 28 21.57 14.45 10.49
N TYR A 29 20.90 14.14 9.38
CA TYR A 29 21.46 14.22 8.03
C TYR A 29 21.02 15.49 7.27
N GLY A 30 20.43 16.47 7.94
CA GLY A 30 20.06 17.77 7.37
C GLY A 30 18.81 17.77 6.49
N TYR A 31 17.94 16.76 6.60
CA TYR A 31 16.64 16.78 5.92
C TYR A 31 15.62 17.55 6.76
N SER A 32 14.84 18.42 6.10
CA SER A 32 13.63 18.98 6.69
C SER A 32 12.51 17.94 6.64
N THR A 33 11.73 17.84 7.72
CA THR A 33 10.67 16.83 7.86
C THR A 33 9.35 17.50 8.21
N VAL A 34 8.25 17.02 7.63
CA VAL A 34 6.90 17.41 8.02
C VAL A 34 6.11 16.15 8.35
N LEU A 35 5.44 16.15 9.51
CA LEU A 35 4.53 15.08 9.89
C LEU A 35 3.10 15.57 9.64
N GLN A 36 2.41 14.95 8.68
CA GLN A 36 1.11 15.40 8.21
C GLN A 36 0.02 14.46 8.76
N PRO A 37 -0.90 14.95 9.62
CA PRO A 37 -2.03 14.15 10.09
C PRO A 37 -3.05 13.90 8.98
N LEU A 38 -3.87 12.86 9.18
CA LEU A 38 -5.08 12.59 8.39
C LEU A 38 -6.31 13.12 9.13
N PRO A 39 -7.05 14.09 8.56
CA PRO A 39 -8.33 14.55 9.11
C PRO A 39 -9.35 13.44 9.40
N SER A 40 -9.29 12.30 8.73
CA SER A 40 -10.25 11.20 8.91
C SER A 40 -10.02 10.33 10.16
N ALA A 41 -8.82 10.38 10.76
CA ALA A 41 -8.50 9.66 11.98
C ALA A 41 -9.07 10.42 13.19
N GLY A 42 -9.95 9.78 13.97
CA GLY A 42 -10.62 10.41 15.12
C GLY A 42 -11.63 11.50 14.77
N ALA A 43 -12.07 11.61 13.50
CA ALA A 43 -12.94 12.68 13.04
C ALA A 43 -14.32 12.67 13.74
N ILE A 44 -14.81 13.86 14.10
CA ILE A 44 -16.15 14.09 14.64
C ILE A 44 -16.75 15.33 13.95
N PRO A 45 -17.81 15.19 13.12
CA PRO A 45 -18.38 13.92 12.66
C PRO A 45 -17.41 13.12 11.76
N PRO A 46 -17.59 11.80 11.61
CA PRO A 46 -16.79 10.99 10.69
C PRO A 46 -16.87 11.46 9.24
N ASN A 47 -15.74 11.37 8.55
CA ASN A 47 -15.62 11.76 7.15
C ASN A 47 -16.32 10.74 6.25
N GLN A 48 -17.17 11.26 5.37
CA GLN A 48 -17.96 10.44 4.44
C GLN A 48 -17.13 9.86 3.29
N ASP A 49 -15.94 10.39 3.04
CA ASP A 49 -15.02 9.99 1.98
C ASP A 49 -13.59 10.41 2.36
N PHE A 50 -12.62 10.10 1.49
CA PHE A 50 -11.21 10.49 1.70
C PHE A 50 -10.91 11.96 1.33
N THR A 51 -11.90 12.77 0.95
CA THR A 51 -11.67 14.09 0.31
C THR A 51 -10.95 15.06 1.24
N GLN A 52 -11.26 15.01 2.53
CA GLN A 52 -10.59 15.85 3.52
C GLN A 52 -9.11 15.46 3.69
N ASP A 53 -8.79 14.17 3.61
CA ASP A 53 -7.40 13.70 3.65
C ASP A 53 -6.63 14.13 2.40
N VAL A 54 -7.23 13.96 1.22
CA VAL A 54 -6.68 14.46 -0.06
C VAL A 54 -6.41 15.96 0.05
N THR A 55 -7.38 16.73 0.54
CA THR A 55 -7.27 18.18 0.68
C THR A 55 -6.16 18.59 1.63
N ALA A 56 -6.04 17.93 2.78
CA ALA A 56 -5.01 18.24 3.78
C ALA A 56 -3.60 17.93 3.26
N ILE A 57 -3.41 16.75 2.67
CA ILE A 57 -2.12 16.35 2.07
C ILE A 57 -1.77 17.31 0.93
N ARG A 58 -2.71 17.55 0.00
CA ARG A 58 -2.48 18.44 -1.14
C ARG A 58 -2.14 19.85 -0.71
N LYS A 59 -2.86 20.43 0.25
CA LYS A 59 -2.58 21.76 0.80
C LYS A 59 -1.17 21.84 1.38
N ARG A 60 -0.71 20.79 2.07
CA ARG A 60 0.66 20.74 2.59
C ARG A 60 1.69 20.73 1.47
N LEU A 61 1.48 19.88 0.47
CA LEU A 61 2.40 19.74 -0.67
C LEU A 61 2.48 21.04 -1.47
N THR A 62 1.34 21.63 -1.83
CA THR A 62 1.32 22.87 -2.62
C THR A 62 1.95 24.05 -1.87
N SER A 63 1.75 24.17 -0.56
CA SER A 63 2.41 25.19 0.27
C SER A 63 3.94 25.07 0.23
N LEU A 64 4.48 23.85 0.33
CA LEU A 64 5.93 23.63 0.27
C LEU A 64 6.47 23.87 -1.15
N ILE A 65 5.72 23.45 -2.17
CA ILE A 65 6.09 23.66 -3.58
C ILE A 65 6.10 25.16 -3.93
N SER A 66 5.16 25.97 -3.41
CA SER A 66 5.16 27.41 -3.66
C SER A 66 6.36 28.14 -3.04
N GLU A 67 7.01 27.53 -2.04
CA GLU A 67 8.31 27.97 -1.51
C GLU A 67 9.49 27.49 -2.37
N GLY A 68 9.24 26.85 -3.51
CA GLY A 68 10.24 26.30 -4.43
C GLY A 68 10.86 24.99 -3.96
N LYS A 69 10.28 24.30 -2.97
CA LYS A 69 10.86 23.09 -2.39
C LYS A 69 10.65 21.85 -3.26
N GLU A 70 11.64 20.99 -3.23
CA GLU A 70 11.53 19.60 -3.67
C GLU A 70 11.02 18.73 -2.51
N ILE A 71 10.16 17.76 -2.83
CA ILE A 71 9.46 16.97 -1.82
C ILE A 71 9.57 15.47 -2.09
N VAL A 72 9.86 14.71 -1.04
CA VAL A 72 9.61 13.27 -0.97
C VAL A 72 8.36 13.07 -0.12
N LEU A 73 7.29 12.56 -0.72
CA LEU A 73 6.08 12.19 0.03
C LEU A 73 6.18 10.72 0.44
N VAL A 74 5.98 10.46 1.72
CA VAL A 74 5.95 9.11 2.31
C VAL A 74 4.55 8.87 2.83
N ILE A 75 3.90 7.81 2.33
CA ILE A 75 2.56 7.41 2.74
C ILE A 75 2.59 6.00 3.32
N HIS A 76 1.81 5.77 4.37
CA HIS A 76 1.71 4.48 5.04
C HIS A 76 0.29 3.91 4.96
N SER A 77 0.18 2.61 4.69
CA SER A 77 -1.09 1.87 4.77
C SER A 77 -2.20 2.53 3.95
N TYR A 78 -3.33 2.82 4.59
CA TYR A 78 -4.48 3.55 4.04
C TYR A 78 -4.10 4.84 3.27
N ALA A 79 -3.09 5.59 3.73
CA ALA A 79 -2.72 6.88 3.13
C ALA A 79 -2.24 6.77 1.67
N GLY A 80 -1.99 5.56 1.15
CA GLY A 80 -1.71 5.35 -0.26
C GLY A 80 -2.84 5.79 -1.19
N LEU A 81 -4.09 5.74 -0.72
CA LEU A 81 -5.24 6.20 -1.49
C LEU A 81 -5.30 7.74 -1.56
N PRO A 82 -5.53 8.48 -0.45
CA PRO A 82 -5.61 9.94 -0.52
C PRO A 82 -4.27 10.60 -0.86
N GLY A 83 -3.15 9.96 -0.52
CA GLY A 83 -1.82 10.43 -0.85
C GLY A 83 -1.53 10.38 -2.34
N SER A 84 -1.99 9.33 -3.04
CA SER A 84 -1.89 9.28 -4.50
C SER A 84 -2.69 10.41 -5.14
N GLU A 85 -3.97 10.55 -4.80
CA GLU A 85 -4.84 11.64 -5.29
C GLU A 85 -4.24 13.03 -5.11
N ALA A 86 -3.71 13.30 -3.91
CA ALA A 86 -3.15 14.60 -3.57
C ALA A 86 -1.97 15.01 -4.48
N CYS A 87 -1.25 14.05 -5.06
CA CYS A 87 -0.06 14.27 -5.88
C CYS A 87 -0.37 14.72 -7.31
N LYS A 88 -1.61 14.62 -7.78
CA LYS A 88 -1.97 14.92 -9.18
C LYS A 88 -1.50 16.32 -9.61
N GLY A 89 -0.70 16.39 -10.67
CA GLY A 89 -0.17 17.65 -11.20
C GLY A 89 1.00 18.26 -10.41
N LEU A 90 1.54 17.55 -9.40
CA LEU A 90 2.57 18.09 -8.50
C LEU A 90 3.97 17.49 -8.72
N GLY A 91 4.12 16.55 -9.67
CA GLY A 91 5.41 15.96 -10.01
C GLY A 91 6.42 17.00 -10.53
N LYS A 92 7.66 16.95 -10.04
CA LYS A 92 8.71 17.91 -10.43
C LYS A 92 8.91 17.94 -11.95
N LYS A 93 8.98 16.79 -12.62
CA LYS A 93 9.17 16.69 -14.07
C LYS A 93 8.07 17.41 -14.86
N GLU A 94 6.81 17.21 -14.47
CA GLU A 94 5.66 17.87 -15.12
C GLU A 94 5.69 19.39 -14.91
N ARG A 95 6.07 19.83 -13.71
CA ARG A 95 6.17 21.25 -13.35
C ARG A 95 7.33 21.94 -14.07
N GLU A 96 8.49 21.32 -14.13
CA GLU A 96 9.65 21.85 -14.86
C GLU A 96 9.36 22.02 -16.35
N ALA A 97 8.59 21.10 -16.97
CA ALA A 97 8.13 21.23 -18.35
C ALA A 97 7.25 22.47 -18.58
N LYS A 98 6.64 23.02 -17.52
CA LYS A 98 5.85 24.26 -17.53
C LYS A 98 6.65 25.49 -17.07
N GLY A 99 7.95 25.35 -16.83
CA GLY A 99 8.80 26.42 -16.29
C GLY A 99 8.57 26.72 -14.80
N GLU A 100 7.87 25.83 -14.09
CA GLU A 100 7.58 25.98 -12.66
C GLU A 100 8.69 25.38 -11.79
N LYS A 101 8.88 25.95 -10.60
CA LYS A 101 9.87 25.47 -9.61
C LYS A 101 9.22 24.54 -8.59
N GLY A 102 10.07 23.76 -7.91
CA GLY A 102 9.69 22.80 -6.89
C GLY A 102 8.86 21.65 -7.43
N GLY A 103 8.47 20.73 -6.56
CA GLY A 103 7.63 19.60 -6.92
C GLY A 103 7.99 18.32 -6.18
N LEU A 104 7.15 17.31 -6.37
CA LEU A 104 7.40 15.96 -5.89
C LEU A 104 8.48 15.29 -6.72
N ILE A 105 9.57 14.91 -6.08
CA ILE A 105 10.68 14.18 -6.71
C ILE A 105 10.59 12.68 -6.48
N ARG A 106 9.86 12.26 -5.44
CA ARG A 106 9.66 10.86 -5.10
C ARG A 106 8.33 10.64 -4.37
N PHE A 107 7.64 9.57 -4.72
CA PHE A 107 6.49 9.04 -4.00
C PHE A 107 6.87 7.71 -3.34
N VAL A 108 6.85 7.66 -2.01
CA VAL A 108 7.28 6.49 -1.24
C VAL A 108 6.08 5.83 -0.58
N CYS A 109 5.84 4.58 -0.93
CA CYS A 109 4.84 3.73 -0.29
C CYS A 109 5.50 2.87 0.79
N LEU A 110 5.05 2.99 2.03
CA LEU A 110 5.50 2.16 3.16
C LEU A 110 4.34 1.24 3.58
N ASN A 111 4.41 -0.06 3.31
CA ASN A 111 3.31 -1.01 3.57
C ASN A 111 1.94 -0.41 3.24
N ALA A 112 1.78 0.10 2.02
CA ALA A 112 0.67 0.97 1.64
C ALA A 112 -0.01 0.54 0.35
N PHE A 113 -1.24 1.04 0.17
CA PHE A 113 -1.97 0.86 -1.08
C PHE A 113 -1.23 1.51 -2.26
N ALA A 114 -0.87 0.70 -3.24
CA ALA A 114 -0.25 1.10 -4.50
C ALA A 114 -1.15 0.68 -5.67
N MET A 115 -2.38 1.18 -5.65
CA MET A 115 -3.48 0.62 -6.46
C MET A 115 -3.63 1.30 -7.81
N LEU A 116 -4.31 0.61 -8.72
CA LEU A 116 -4.73 1.14 -10.01
C LEU A 116 -5.89 2.14 -9.83
N GLU A 117 -6.00 3.06 -10.79
CA GLU A 117 -7.21 3.88 -10.95
C GLU A 117 -8.45 2.99 -11.09
N GLY A 118 -9.56 3.41 -10.51
CA GLY A 118 -10.79 2.63 -10.38
C GLY A 118 -10.85 1.75 -9.13
N PHE A 119 -9.75 1.55 -8.40
CA PHE A 119 -9.78 0.78 -7.16
C PHE A 119 -10.60 1.49 -6.07
N GLN A 120 -11.44 0.72 -5.38
CA GLN A 120 -12.22 1.12 -4.22
C GLN A 120 -12.13 -0.01 -3.19
N PRO A 121 -11.69 0.24 -1.95
CA PRO A 121 -11.60 -0.83 -0.94
C PRO A 121 -12.92 -1.55 -0.67
N THR A 122 -14.02 -0.80 -0.60
CA THR A 122 -15.36 -1.35 -0.38
C THR A 122 -16.43 -0.47 -1.03
N PRO A 123 -17.44 -1.03 -1.69
CA PRO A 123 -18.65 -0.27 -2.02
C PRO A 123 -19.36 0.19 -0.75
N ARG A 124 -19.96 1.39 -0.77
CA ARG A 124 -20.74 1.89 0.37
C ARG A 124 -21.84 0.89 0.73
N GLY A 125 -21.92 0.53 2.01
CA GLY A 125 -22.89 -0.46 2.51
C GLY A 125 -22.47 -1.92 2.35
N GLN A 126 -21.29 -2.24 1.79
CA GLN A 126 -20.82 -3.62 1.57
C GLN A 126 -19.56 -3.96 2.39
N TYR A 127 -19.69 -3.91 3.71
CA TYR A 127 -18.56 -4.05 4.65
C TYR A 127 -18.17 -5.49 5.00
N ALA A 128 -18.82 -6.52 4.41
CA ALA A 128 -18.54 -7.93 4.72
C ALA A 128 -17.13 -8.41 4.31
N GLY A 129 -16.47 -7.65 3.42
CA GLY A 129 -15.10 -7.91 2.96
C GLY A 129 -14.01 -7.35 3.87
N PHE A 130 -14.35 -6.59 4.92
CA PHE A 130 -13.32 -6.10 5.84
C PHE A 130 -12.64 -7.25 6.58
N PRO A 131 -11.36 -7.10 6.95
CA PRO A 131 -10.71 -8.00 7.87
C PRO A 131 -11.42 -7.99 9.24
N ASP A 132 -11.55 -9.16 9.88
CA ASP A 132 -12.27 -9.30 11.16
C ASP A 132 -11.66 -8.46 12.30
N TRP A 133 -10.37 -8.10 12.21
CA TRP A 133 -9.68 -7.24 13.17
C TRP A 133 -10.13 -5.77 13.08
N MET A 134 -10.71 -5.35 11.95
CA MET A 134 -11.35 -4.03 11.80
C MET A 134 -12.80 -4.11 12.29
N LYS A 135 -13.07 -3.52 13.46
CA LYS A 135 -14.42 -3.55 14.05
C LYS A 135 -15.25 -2.45 13.41
N ILE A 136 -16.16 -2.84 12.53
CA ILE A 136 -17.01 -1.92 11.77
C ILE A 136 -18.24 -1.55 12.59
N ASP A 137 -18.49 -0.25 12.74
CA ASP A 137 -19.71 0.31 13.28
C ASP A 137 -20.38 1.17 12.19
N VAL A 138 -21.35 0.56 11.51
CA VAL A 138 -22.06 1.18 10.38
C VAL A 138 -22.99 2.29 10.86
N GLU A 139 -23.55 2.18 12.06
CA GLU A 139 -24.50 3.17 12.59
C GLU A 139 -23.80 4.50 12.84
N ASN A 140 -22.58 4.44 13.38
CA ASN A 140 -21.76 5.62 13.65
C ASN A 140 -20.81 6.00 12.49
N ASP A 141 -20.78 5.25 11.38
CA ASP A 141 -19.86 5.44 10.25
C ASP A 141 -18.37 5.46 10.65
N ILE A 142 -18.00 4.56 11.56
CA ILE A 142 -16.63 4.43 12.06
C ILE A 142 -16.12 3.00 12.00
N THR A 143 -14.80 2.86 12.08
CA THR A 143 -14.13 1.59 12.35
C THR A 143 -13.12 1.74 13.47
N THR A 144 -13.10 0.77 14.38
CA THR A 144 -12.22 0.72 15.54
C THR A 144 -11.34 -0.52 15.50
N VAL A 145 -10.30 -0.56 16.33
CA VAL A 145 -9.40 -1.71 16.48
C VAL A 145 -9.30 -1.99 17.97
N THR A 146 -9.41 -3.27 18.36
CA THR A 146 -9.23 -3.65 19.76
C THR A 146 -7.77 -3.54 20.15
N ARG A 147 -7.48 -3.53 21.46
CA ARG A 147 -6.09 -3.53 21.95
C ARG A 147 -5.29 -4.73 21.40
N ASP A 148 -5.86 -5.92 21.48
CA ASP A 148 -5.20 -7.16 21.05
C ASP A 148 -4.99 -7.17 19.53
N ASP A 149 -6.00 -6.74 18.76
CA ASP A 149 -5.88 -6.60 17.30
C ASP A 149 -4.81 -5.55 16.94
N ALA A 150 -4.75 -4.43 17.66
CA ALA A 150 -3.75 -3.39 17.43
C ALA A 150 -2.34 -3.90 17.74
N PHE A 151 -2.16 -4.67 18.81
CA PHE A 151 -0.90 -5.35 19.10
C PHE A 151 -0.52 -6.29 17.95
N GLU A 152 -1.39 -7.24 17.60
CA GLU A 152 -1.10 -8.28 16.61
C GLU A 152 -0.84 -7.72 15.21
N ILE A 153 -1.62 -6.72 14.76
CA ILE A 153 -1.54 -6.22 13.40
C ILE A 153 -0.48 -5.13 13.26
N PHE A 154 -0.38 -4.20 14.21
CA PHE A 154 0.47 -3.00 14.05
C PHE A 154 1.82 -3.12 14.76
N TYR A 155 1.88 -3.80 15.90
CA TYR A 155 3.00 -3.67 16.85
C TYR A 155 3.56 -5.01 17.36
N HIS A 156 3.25 -6.12 16.69
CA HIS A 156 3.68 -7.46 17.11
C HIS A 156 5.21 -7.66 17.06
N ASP A 157 5.90 -6.78 16.33
CA ASP A 157 7.35 -6.70 16.18
C ASP A 157 8.00 -5.79 17.23
N LEU A 158 7.24 -5.34 18.23
CA LEU A 158 7.74 -4.62 19.41
C LEU A 158 7.66 -5.46 20.68
N HIS A 159 8.45 -5.08 21.68
CA HIS A 159 8.20 -5.55 23.03
C HIS A 159 6.83 -5.06 23.54
N ALA A 160 6.10 -5.92 24.26
CA ALA A 160 4.75 -5.62 24.75
C ALA A 160 4.64 -4.26 25.45
N SER A 161 5.57 -3.92 26.34
CA SER A 161 5.56 -2.63 27.07
C SER A 161 5.74 -1.41 26.17
N GLU A 162 6.39 -1.56 25.01
CA GLU A 162 6.51 -0.50 24.01
C GLU A 162 5.30 -0.44 23.09
N ALA A 163 4.80 -1.61 22.64
CA ALA A 163 3.58 -1.70 21.85
C ALA A 163 2.41 -1.00 22.56
N GLU A 164 2.25 -1.22 23.87
CA GLU A 164 1.19 -0.58 24.66
C GLU A 164 1.24 0.95 24.65
N LYS A 165 2.44 1.53 24.63
CA LYS A 165 2.60 2.99 24.52
C LYS A 165 2.07 3.51 23.20
N TRP A 166 2.23 2.75 22.12
CA TRP A 166 1.77 3.15 20.79
C TRP A 166 0.28 2.85 20.57
N ILE A 167 -0.21 1.72 21.07
CA ILE A 167 -1.64 1.38 21.08
C ILE A 167 -2.42 2.48 21.81
N SER A 168 -1.95 2.95 22.97
CA SER A 168 -2.62 4.02 23.73
C SER A 168 -2.65 5.38 23.02
N GLN A 169 -1.86 5.56 21.95
CA GLN A 169 -1.80 6.80 21.18
C GLN A 169 -2.70 6.80 19.94
N LEU A 170 -3.23 5.64 19.54
CA LEU A 170 -4.18 5.54 18.43
C LEU A 170 -5.37 6.48 18.65
N GLU A 171 -5.88 7.00 17.55
CA GLU A 171 -7.20 7.63 17.57
C GLU A 171 -8.26 6.56 17.89
N PRO A 172 -9.30 6.91 18.66
CA PRO A 172 -10.30 5.95 19.12
C PRO A 172 -11.03 5.26 17.96
N HIS A 173 -11.11 5.93 16.80
CA HIS A 173 -11.74 5.41 15.60
C HIS A 173 -11.13 6.02 14.34
N GLN A 174 -11.42 5.39 13.22
CA GLN A 174 -11.18 5.88 11.87
C GLN A 174 -12.54 6.07 11.18
N SER A 175 -12.68 7.14 10.39
CA SER A 175 -13.89 7.35 9.57
C SER A 175 -14.06 6.19 8.58
N LEU A 176 -15.22 5.53 8.57
CA LEU A 176 -15.47 4.36 7.71
C LEU A 176 -15.67 4.76 6.24
N GLY A 177 -16.31 5.90 5.99
CA GLY A 177 -16.61 6.40 4.63
C GLY A 177 -15.38 6.55 3.72
N VAL A 178 -14.19 6.73 4.28
CA VAL A 178 -12.95 6.85 3.49
C VAL A 178 -12.65 5.61 2.64
N TYR A 179 -13.06 4.42 3.08
CA TYR A 179 -12.84 3.17 2.37
C TYR A 179 -13.82 2.97 1.21
N SER A 180 -14.85 3.82 1.10
CA SER A 180 -15.78 3.85 -0.02
C SER A 180 -15.40 4.86 -1.10
N SER A 181 -14.20 5.43 -1.04
CA SER A 181 -13.72 6.35 -2.07
C SER A 181 -13.03 5.58 -3.20
N THR A 182 -13.30 5.95 -4.44
CA THR A 182 -12.64 5.39 -5.62
C THR A 182 -11.38 6.18 -5.94
N LEU A 183 -10.25 5.49 -6.10
CA LEU A 183 -9.00 6.07 -6.56
C LEU A 183 -9.12 6.45 -8.04
N THR A 184 -8.88 7.71 -8.38
CA THR A 184 -8.96 8.27 -9.73
C THR A 184 -7.60 8.71 -10.28
N TYR A 185 -6.57 8.70 -9.44
CA TYR A 185 -5.21 9.03 -9.84
C TYR A 185 -4.17 8.21 -9.07
N ALA A 186 -3.25 7.59 -9.80
CA ALA A 186 -2.16 6.80 -9.25
C ALA A 186 -0.82 7.53 -9.42
N ALA A 187 -0.25 8.03 -8.32
CA ALA A 187 0.95 8.89 -8.34
C ALA A 187 2.19 8.24 -8.97
N TRP A 188 2.31 6.91 -8.85
CA TRP A 188 3.43 6.13 -9.40
C TRP A 188 3.48 6.09 -10.93
N LYS A 189 2.44 6.57 -11.63
CA LYS A 189 2.44 6.70 -13.09
C LYS A 189 3.32 7.86 -13.57
N ASP A 190 3.37 8.95 -12.81
CA ASP A 190 4.03 10.20 -13.21
C ASP A 190 5.22 10.60 -12.32
N ILE A 191 5.29 10.05 -11.11
CA ILE A 191 6.31 10.40 -10.10
C ILE A 191 7.17 9.15 -9.83
N PRO A 192 8.52 9.25 -9.91
CA PRO A 192 9.41 8.17 -9.51
C PRO A 192 9.06 7.66 -8.12
N SER A 193 9.01 6.33 -7.95
CA SER A 193 8.34 5.75 -6.79
C SER A 193 9.17 4.67 -6.12
N THR A 194 9.14 4.66 -4.79
CA THR A 194 9.76 3.61 -3.97
C THR A 194 8.69 2.86 -3.21
N TYR A 195 8.80 1.53 -3.15
CA TYR A 195 8.03 0.73 -2.22
C TYR A 195 8.94 0.22 -1.10
N LEU A 196 8.55 0.44 0.15
CA LEU A 196 9.19 -0.05 1.35
C LEU A 196 8.26 -1.06 2.01
N GLN A 197 8.71 -2.30 2.17
CA GLN A 197 7.91 -3.39 2.70
C GLN A 197 8.51 -3.97 3.98
N GLY A 198 7.67 -4.13 5.01
CA GLY A 198 7.94 -4.98 6.16
C GLY A 198 7.54 -6.40 5.84
N VAL A 199 8.50 -7.33 5.92
CA VAL A 199 8.28 -8.72 5.53
C VAL A 199 7.41 -9.48 6.55
N GLN A 200 7.41 -9.04 7.81
CA GLN A 200 6.60 -9.61 8.88
C GLN A 200 5.23 -8.93 9.00
N ASP A 201 4.82 -8.07 8.06
CA ASP A 201 3.51 -7.41 8.10
C ASP A 201 2.36 -8.45 8.16
N ARG A 202 1.51 -8.34 9.19
CA ARG A 202 0.36 -9.23 9.45
C ARG A 202 -0.98 -8.65 9.00
N SER A 203 -0.97 -7.47 8.37
CA SER A 203 -2.15 -6.84 7.78
C SER A 203 -2.41 -7.37 6.36
N VAL A 204 -3.12 -6.59 5.55
CA VAL A 204 -3.40 -6.91 4.15
C VAL A 204 -2.17 -6.80 3.23
N PHE A 205 -1.05 -6.25 3.70
CA PHE A 205 0.16 -6.00 2.91
C PHE A 205 1.17 -7.16 2.95
N THR A 206 0.68 -8.39 2.76
CA THR A 206 1.53 -9.58 2.66
C THR A 206 2.49 -9.48 1.45
N GLN A 207 3.56 -10.27 1.45
CA GLN A 207 4.49 -10.34 0.31
C GLN A 207 3.79 -10.63 -1.01
N GLU A 208 2.81 -11.54 -1.01
CA GLU A 208 2.03 -11.89 -2.20
C GLU A 208 1.16 -10.72 -2.66
N ALA A 209 0.40 -10.10 -1.74
CA ALA A 209 -0.46 -8.97 -2.08
C ALA A 209 0.35 -7.77 -2.60
N VAL A 210 1.47 -7.45 -1.96
CA VAL A 210 2.39 -6.39 -2.43
C VAL A 210 3.00 -6.76 -3.78
N GLY A 211 3.43 -8.01 -3.97
CA GLY A 211 3.92 -8.49 -5.26
C GLY A 211 2.90 -8.33 -6.38
N GLY A 212 1.64 -8.67 -6.12
CA GLY A 212 0.52 -8.49 -7.04
C GLY A 212 0.25 -7.02 -7.36
N MET A 213 0.18 -6.15 -6.35
CA MET A 213 0.02 -4.70 -6.54
C MET A 213 1.12 -4.11 -7.43
N LEU A 214 2.38 -4.42 -7.13
CA LEU A 214 3.53 -3.90 -7.87
C LEU A 214 3.63 -4.48 -9.28
N GLY A 215 3.26 -5.75 -9.46
CA GLY A 215 3.15 -6.38 -10.78
C GLY A 215 2.13 -5.67 -11.66
N ALA A 216 0.89 -5.51 -11.16
CA ALA A 216 -0.18 -4.83 -11.87
C ALA A 216 0.17 -3.36 -12.20
N ALA A 217 0.83 -2.64 -11.28
CA ALA A 217 1.32 -1.29 -11.54
C ALA A 217 2.33 -1.25 -12.70
N ARG A 218 3.24 -2.24 -12.76
CA ARG A 218 4.28 -2.34 -13.81
C ARG A 218 3.74 -2.76 -15.17
N GLU A 219 2.64 -3.52 -15.20
CA GLU A 219 1.92 -3.80 -16.45
C GLU A 219 1.36 -2.53 -17.09
N VAL A 220 0.93 -1.56 -16.27
CA VAL A 220 0.39 -0.27 -16.73
C VAL A 220 1.49 0.75 -17.00
N GLN A 221 2.50 0.84 -16.14
CA GLN A 221 3.65 1.73 -16.28
C GLN A 221 4.93 0.95 -15.94
N PRO A 222 5.75 0.54 -16.92
CA PRO A 222 6.96 -0.26 -16.65
C PRO A 222 7.96 0.39 -15.68
N SER A 223 7.95 1.73 -15.55
CA SER A 223 8.77 2.46 -14.58
C SER A 223 8.15 2.56 -13.17
N ALA A 224 6.97 1.96 -12.93
CA ALA A 224 6.31 1.99 -11.64
C ALA A 224 7.16 1.28 -10.58
N PHE A 225 7.37 1.96 -9.45
CA PHE A 225 8.16 1.46 -8.33
C PHE A 225 9.54 0.98 -8.77
N ASP A 226 10.35 1.90 -9.27
CA ASP A 226 11.72 1.65 -9.74
C ASP A 226 12.66 1.21 -8.61
N VAL A 227 12.27 1.44 -7.34
CA VAL A 227 12.97 0.90 -6.17
C VAL A 227 11.98 0.17 -5.27
N VAL A 228 12.34 -1.03 -4.83
CA VAL A 228 11.63 -1.79 -3.80
C VAL A 228 12.64 -2.24 -2.76
N GLU A 229 12.44 -1.86 -1.50
CA GLU A 229 13.30 -2.27 -0.38
C GLU A 229 12.47 -3.03 0.65
N ARG A 230 13.08 -4.04 1.28
CA ARG A 230 12.43 -4.90 2.27
C ARG A 230 13.19 -4.88 3.59
N CYS A 231 12.43 -4.77 4.68
CA CYS A 231 12.93 -4.99 6.03
C CYS A 231 12.46 -6.37 6.48
N GLU A 232 13.39 -7.33 6.55
CA GLU A 232 13.08 -8.75 6.80
C GLU A 232 12.39 -8.99 8.16
N GLU A 233 12.74 -8.17 9.15
CA GLU A 233 12.19 -8.24 10.51
C GLU A 233 11.03 -7.24 10.73
N GLY A 234 10.77 -6.36 9.78
CA GLY A 234 9.79 -5.28 9.90
C GLY A 234 8.34 -5.75 9.78
N GLY A 235 7.49 -5.33 10.72
CA GLY A 235 6.04 -5.50 10.69
C GLY A 235 5.32 -4.38 9.94
N HIS A 236 4.08 -4.09 10.34
CA HIS A 236 3.24 -3.08 9.66
C HIS A 236 3.72 -1.65 9.90
N CYS A 237 4.10 -1.33 11.15
CA CYS A 237 4.51 0.01 11.59
C CYS A 237 6.04 0.15 11.72
N MET A 238 6.79 -0.15 10.65
CA MET A 238 8.27 -0.10 10.64
C MET A 238 8.88 1.26 10.99
N MET A 239 8.13 2.35 10.81
CA MET A 239 8.57 3.68 11.26
C MET A 239 8.73 3.75 12.79
N VAL A 240 8.08 2.85 13.52
CA VAL A 240 8.15 2.72 14.98
C VAL A 240 9.18 1.68 15.40
N SER A 241 9.11 0.46 14.86
CA SER A 241 9.98 -0.67 15.24
C SER A 241 11.38 -0.58 14.64
N PHE A 242 11.51 -0.04 13.41
CA PHE A 242 12.78 0.10 12.70
C PHE A 242 12.99 1.54 12.20
N PRO A 243 13.02 2.54 13.08
CA PRO A 243 13.05 3.95 12.70
C PRO A 243 14.33 4.35 11.97
N GLU A 244 15.48 3.76 12.35
CA GLU A 244 16.76 4.02 11.68
C GLU A 244 16.80 3.41 10.27
N TRP A 245 16.34 2.16 10.13
CA TRP A 245 16.22 1.52 8.82
C TRP A 245 15.31 2.33 7.89
N THR A 246 14.14 2.73 8.41
CA THR A 246 13.16 3.55 7.69
C THR A 246 13.77 4.88 7.26
N ALA A 247 14.46 5.60 8.16
CA ALA A 247 15.16 6.83 7.82
C ALA A 247 16.26 6.61 6.76
N GLY A 248 17.00 5.51 6.84
CA GLY A 248 18.01 5.13 5.84
C GLY A 248 17.40 4.92 4.46
N ALA A 249 16.29 4.19 4.36
CA ALA A 249 15.56 3.98 3.11
C ALA A 249 15.02 5.30 2.53
N LEU A 250 14.46 6.17 3.37
CA LEU A 250 13.97 7.47 2.93
C LEU A 250 15.09 8.39 2.44
N ARG A 251 16.29 8.30 3.02
CA ARG A 251 17.48 9.04 2.52
C ARG A 251 17.91 8.56 1.14
N ARG A 252 17.91 7.25 0.90
CA ARG A 252 18.20 6.67 -0.43
C ARG A 252 17.16 7.12 -1.45
N ALA A 253 15.88 7.05 -1.09
CA ALA A 253 14.77 7.53 -1.92
C ALA A 253 14.83 9.04 -2.22
N ALA A 254 15.47 9.82 -1.34
CA ALA A 254 15.66 11.27 -1.49
C ALA A 254 16.97 11.67 -2.22
N GLY A 255 17.85 10.71 -2.51
CA GLY A 255 19.12 10.96 -3.21
C GLY A 255 18.95 11.07 -4.73
N PRO A 256 19.89 11.71 -5.45
CA PRO A 256 19.89 11.70 -6.91
C PRO A 256 19.99 10.25 -7.40
N GLY A 257 19.13 9.88 -8.36
CA GLY A 257 18.95 8.51 -8.87
C GLY A 257 20.12 7.91 -9.66
N GLU A 258 21.36 8.26 -9.34
CA GLU A 258 22.56 7.59 -9.87
C GLU A 258 23.29 6.88 -8.72
N GLN A 259 23.58 5.59 -8.93
CA GLN A 259 24.23 4.60 -8.04
C GLN A 259 23.34 3.64 -7.23
N HIS A 260 22.20 3.20 -7.77
CA HIS A 260 21.60 1.94 -7.33
C HIS A 260 21.44 0.93 -8.47
N ARG A 261 22.44 0.85 -9.36
CA ARG A 261 22.67 -0.36 -10.15
C ARG A 261 23.66 -1.24 -9.39
N ASN A 262 23.15 -2.38 -8.94
CA ASN A 262 23.89 -3.58 -8.62
C ASN A 262 24.94 -3.46 -7.52
N GLU A 263 24.48 -3.58 -6.28
CA GLU A 263 25.23 -4.28 -5.25
C GLU A 263 24.17 -4.84 -4.29
N TRP A 264 23.71 -6.06 -4.55
CA TRP A 264 23.73 -7.16 -3.58
C TRP A 264 23.24 -8.46 -4.24
N THR A 265 23.91 -9.53 -3.85
CA THR A 265 24.09 -10.81 -4.53
C THR A 265 22.87 -11.72 -4.50
N ASN A 266 22.64 -12.41 -5.64
CA ASN A 266 21.74 -13.54 -5.83
C ASN A 266 21.63 -14.47 -4.60
N GLY A 267 20.51 -14.39 -3.89
CA GLY A 267 19.88 -15.58 -3.32
C GLY A 267 19.10 -16.25 -4.44
N GLN A 268 19.61 -17.37 -4.94
CA GLN A 268 18.99 -18.15 -6.01
C GLN A 268 17.52 -18.51 -5.68
N LEU A 269 16.59 -17.86 -6.38
CA LEU A 269 15.32 -18.47 -6.74
C LEU A 269 15.14 -18.25 -8.23
N SER A 270 15.43 -19.28 -9.01
CA SER A 270 15.03 -19.35 -10.41
C SER A 270 13.51 -19.15 -10.49
N PRO A 271 12.99 -18.26 -11.34
CA PRO A 271 11.55 -18.17 -11.53
C PRO A 271 11.07 -19.48 -12.19
N PRO A 272 9.98 -20.10 -11.72
CA PRO A 272 9.36 -21.18 -12.47
C PRO A 272 8.83 -20.57 -13.78
N ILE A 273 9.39 -21.02 -14.90
CA ILE A 273 8.87 -20.72 -16.24
C ILE A 273 7.52 -21.45 -16.35
N PHE A 274 6.42 -20.73 -16.17
CA PHE A 274 5.09 -21.20 -16.56
C PHE A 274 4.90 -20.91 -18.05
N VAL A 275 5.15 -21.90 -18.89
CA VAL A 275 4.65 -21.91 -20.27
C VAL A 275 3.18 -22.28 -20.20
N MET A 276 2.27 -21.30 -20.25
CA MET A 276 0.86 -21.56 -20.48
C MET A 276 0.62 -21.82 -21.97
N GLY A 277 0.73 -23.09 -22.37
CA GLY A 277 0.11 -23.58 -23.60
C GLY A 277 -1.39 -23.88 -23.35
N PRO A 278 -2.26 -23.71 -24.36
CA PRO A 278 -3.68 -23.92 -24.17
C PRO A 278 -3.96 -25.44 -24.05
N ASN A 279 -4.88 -25.80 -23.15
CA ASN A 279 -5.41 -27.14 -22.88
C ASN A 279 -4.58 -28.04 -21.95
N VAL A 280 -4.77 -27.94 -20.63
CA VAL A 280 -4.75 -29.13 -19.76
C VAL A 280 -5.74 -28.96 -18.59
N CYS A 281 -6.79 -29.77 -18.58
CA CYS A 281 -7.68 -29.98 -17.44
C CYS A 281 -6.92 -30.62 -16.26
N LEU A 282 -7.12 -30.09 -15.04
CA LEU A 282 -6.76 -30.74 -13.79
C LEU A 282 -7.56 -32.03 -13.61
N ILE A 283 -6.94 -33.20 -13.80
CA ILE A 283 -7.47 -34.49 -13.34
C ILE A 283 -6.65 -34.91 -12.10
N LYS A 284 -7.32 -34.96 -10.94
CA LYS A 284 -6.79 -35.56 -9.71
C LYS A 284 -6.54 -37.05 -9.94
N GLY A 285 -5.32 -37.51 -9.69
CA GLY A 285 -4.95 -38.92 -9.82
C GLY A 285 -5.49 -39.79 -8.68
N THR A 286 -6.02 -40.96 -9.03
CA THR A 286 -5.98 -42.22 -8.25
C THR A 286 -6.14 -43.42 -9.22
N PRO A 287 -5.77 -44.66 -8.84
CA PRO A 287 -4.85 -45.51 -9.60
C PRO A 287 -5.47 -46.41 -10.69
N ARG A 288 -4.57 -46.91 -11.55
CA ARG A 288 -4.72 -47.89 -12.64
C ARG A 288 -5.99 -48.77 -12.64
N GLY A 289 -6.75 -48.65 -13.73
CA GLY A 289 -7.51 -49.75 -14.34
C GLY A 289 -9.01 -49.55 -14.46
N ALA A 290 -9.49 -49.02 -15.60
CA ALA A 290 -10.79 -49.35 -16.22
C ALA A 290 -10.93 -48.64 -17.58
N LYS A 291 -11.75 -49.22 -18.47
CA LYS A 291 -11.77 -49.09 -19.93
C LYS A 291 -12.54 -47.88 -20.47
N ASP A 292 -12.20 -47.53 -21.72
CA ASP A 292 -12.91 -46.64 -22.66
C ASP A 292 -14.41 -46.93 -22.79
N SER A 293 -15.24 -45.90 -22.58
CA SER A 293 -16.39 -45.57 -23.45
C SER A 293 -17.14 -44.33 -22.93
N GLU A 294 -17.73 -43.57 -23.88
CA GLU A 294 -18.67 -42.45 -23.70
C GLU A 294 -18.11 -41.02 -23.60
N VAL A 295 -17.60 -40.52 -24.74
CA VAL A 295 -17.62 -39.09 -25.07
C VAL A 295 -18.84 -38.82 -25.95
N LYS A 296 -19.86 -38.10 -25.44
CA LYS A 296 -20.90 -37.47 -26.26
C LYS A 296 -20.90 -35.95 -26.07
N ARG A 297 -20.64 -35.30 -27.21
CA ARG A 297 -20.68 -33.87 -27.52
C ARG A 297 -21.98 -33.20 -27.06
N HIS A 298 -21.88 -31.99 -26.53
CA HIS A 298 -22.84 -30.90 -26.77
C HIS A 298 -22.06 -29.59 -26.92
N LEU A 299 -22.00 -29.08 -28.15
CA LEU A 299 -21.50 -27.74 -28.53
C LEU A 299 -22.69 -26.76 -28.50
N ILE A 300 -22.49 -25.57 -27.95
CA ILE A 300 -23.36 -24.39 -28.14
C ILE A 300 -22.42 -23.19 -28.46
N PRO A 301 -22.76 -22.31 -29.42
CA PRO A 301 -21.78 -21.52 -30.17
C PRO A 301 -21.35 -20.21 -29.49
N ALA A 302 -20.20 -19.72 -29.93
CA ALA A 302 -19.59 -18.45 -29.53
C ALA A 302 -20.47 -17.24 -29.89
N ILE A 303 -20.57 -16.28 -28.97
CA ILE A 303 -21.06 -14.92 -29.23
C ILE A 303 -19.85 -13.99 -29.13
N ASP A 304 -19.55 -13.33 -30.25
CA ASP A 304 -18.55 -12.28 -30.38
C ASP A 304 -18.98 -11.00 -29.65
N HIS A 305 -18.26 -10.62 -28.60
CA HIS A 305 -18.14 -9.24 -28.13
C HIS A 305 -16.71 -8.99 -27.60
N PRO A 306 -16.13 -7.79 -27.83
CA PRO A 306 -14.74 -7.51 -27.49
C PRO A 306 -14.55 -7.49 -25.96
N PRO A 307 -13.44 -8.03 -25.42
CA PRO A 307 -13.23 -8.05 -23.98
C PRO A 307 -12.84 -6.68 -23.45
N THR A 308 -13.69 -6.11 -22.61
CA THR A 308 -13.33 -5.08 -21.63
C THR A 308 -12.33 -5.66 -20.62
N PHE A 309 -11.04 -5.44 -20.85
CA PHE A 309 -9.94 -6.02 -20.08
C PHE A 309 -9.69 -5.39 -18.69
N LEU A 310 -10.37 -4.30 -18.32
CA LEU A 310 -10.05 -3.55 -17.09
C LEU A 310 -10.74 -4.04 -15.80
N ALA A 311 -11.78 -4.87 -15.86
CA ALA A 311 -12.53 -5.28 -14.67
C ALA A 311 -11.93 -6.51 -13.95
N PHE A 312 -11.21 -7.37 -14.68
CA PHE A 312 -10.75 -8.66 -14.14
C PHE A 312 -9.52 -8.56 -13.23
N SER A 313 -8.67 -7.53 -13.36
CA SER A 313 -7.46 -7.41 -12.54
C SER A 313 -7.76 -7.00 -11.09
N ASN A 314 -8.78 -6.16 -10.89
CA ASN A 314 -9.17 -5.71 -9.54
C ASN A 314 -9.84 -6.82 -8.73
N GLU A 315 -10.66 -7.68 -9.36
CA GLU A 315 -11.28 -8.82 -8.66
C GLU A 315 -10.27 -9.91 -8.28
N ILE A 316 -9.22 -10.13 -9.10
CA ILE A 316 -8.16 -11.07 -8.76
C ILE A 316 -7.29 -10.54 -7.62
N LEU A 317 -6.97 -9.24 -7.61
CA LEU A 317 -6.19 -8.62 -6.53
C LEU A 317 -7.01 -8.55 -5.23
N LEU A 318 -8.29 -8.19 -5.31
CA LEU A 318 -9.22 -8.27 -4.18
C LEU A 318 -9.40 -9.72 -3.72
N GLY A 319 -9.48 -10.67 -4.65
CA GLY A 319 -9.52 -12.10 -4.40
C GLY A 319 -8.27 -12.62 -3.71
N LEU A 320 -7.07 -12.17 -4.04
CA LEU A 320 -5.82 -12.52 -3.36
C LEU A 320 -5.71 -11.88 -1.97
N ILE A 321 -6.19 -10.64 -1.81
CA ILE A 321 -6.30 -9.96 -0.51
C ILE A 321 -7.31 -10.67 0.40
N LEU A 322 -8.41 -11.18 -0.16
CA LEU A 322 -9.49 -11.85 0.58
C LEU A 322 -9.30 -13.37 0.77
N ALA A 323 -8.57 -14.05 -0.13
CA ALA A 323 -8.35 -15.50 -0.11
C ALA A 323 -7.37 -15.95 1.00
N ASN A 324 -6.68 -15.03 1.66
CA ASN A 324 -5.87 -15.33 2.84
C ASN A 324 -6.72 -15.74 4.08
N ARG A 325 -8.06 -15.83 3.93
CA ARG A 325 -9.02 -16.35 4.92
C ARG A 325 -8.87 -17.85 5.24
N ALA A 326 -8.06 -18.63 4.51
CA ALA A 326 -8.01 -20.09 4.69
C ALA A 326 -6.74 -20.67 5.33
N THR A 327 -5.67 -19.90 5.54
CA THR A 327 -4.35 -20.45 5.91
C THR A 327 -3.82 -20.05 7.29
N VAL A 328 -4.45 -19.06 7.96
CA VAL A 328 -4.00 -18.61 9.29
C VAL A 328 -4.79 -19.26 10.44
N ALA A 329 -5.98 -19.82 10.18
CA ALA A 329 -6.81 -20.45 11.21
C ALA A 329 -6.42 -21.90 11.57
N ASP A 330 -5.64 -22.59 10.72
CA ASP A 330 -5.42 -24.04 10.86
C ASP A 330 -4.07 -24.44 11.49
N LYS A 331 -3.24 -23.46 11.89
CA LYS A 331 -1.89 -23.74 12.46
C LYS A 331 -1.81 -23.76 13.99
N TYR A 332 -2.92 -23.54 14.71
CA TYR A 332 -2.96 -23.56 16.18
C TYR A 332 -4.06 -24.44 16.79
N ARG A 333 -4.54 -25.45 16.06
CA ARG A 333 -5.29 -26.58 16.64
C ARG A 333 -4.64 -27.90 16.27
N ARG A 334 -3.57 -28.27 16.98
CA ARG A 334 -3.26 -29.63 17.44
C ARG A 334 -2.04 -29.64 18.33
#